data_AF-A0A6G0VXX1-F1
#
_entry.id   AF-A0A6G0VXX1-F1
#
_cell.length_a   1.000
_cell.length_b   1.000
_cell.length_c   1.000
_cell.angle_alpha   90.00
_cell.angle_beta   90.00
_cell.angle_gamma   90.00
#
_symmetry.space_group_name_H-M   'P 1'
#
loop_
_entity.id
_entity.type
_entity.pdbx_description
1 polymer ?
#
loop_
_entity_poly.entity_id
_entity_poly.type
_entity_poly.pdbx_seq_one_letter_code
_entity_poly.pdbx_strand_id
1 'polypeptide(L)'
;MFLIGLYWGKKKPSSSNLFLNDLIKELKYLAINGIDTAFGKKKKTVKVDIFCCDKPAKSFILYTKGHVGYYYCPRCTVDGVRVNNTMNFLGIDFPK
;
A
#
# COMPACT_ATOMS: atom_id res chain seq x y z
N MET A 1 -2.74 18.63 0.79
CA MET A 1 -2.97 17.25 1.26
C MET A 1 -4.45 17.12 1.60
N PHE A 2 -5.13 16.09 1.10
CA PHE A 2 -6.56 15.86 1.38
C PHE A 2 -6.71 14.53 2.15
N LEU A 3 -7.41 14.56 3.28
CA LEU A 3 -7.60 13.36 4.12
C LEU A 3 -8.78 12.55 3.57
N ILE A 4 -8.50 11.32 3.13
CA ILE A 4 -9.50 10.43 2.52
C ILE A 4 -9.96 9.29 3.43
N GLY A 5 -9.32 9.12 4.59
CA GLY A 5 -9.65 8.04 5.52
C GLY A 5 -8.95 8.20 6.86
N LEU A 6 -9.66 7.86 7.92
CA LEU A 6 -9.16 7.86 9.30
C LEU A 6 -9.63 6.57 9.98
N TYR A 7 -8.73 5.93 10.70
CA TYR A 7 -9.05 4.78 11.54
C TYR A 7 -8.74 5.10 13.00
N TRP A 8 -9.64 4.70 13.90
CA TRP A 8 -9.44 4.78 15.33
C TRP A 8 -9.73 3.45 16.00
N GLY A 9 -8.80 2.99 16.83
CA GLY A 9 -8.91 1.74 17.56
C GLY A 9 -7.66 1.47 18.40
N LYS A 10 -7.79 0.60 19.40
CA LYS A 10 -6.66 0.24 20.29
C LYS A 10 -5.55 -0.55 19.59
N LYS A 11 -5.87 -1.17 18.45
CA LYS A 11 -4.95 -1.96 17.62
C LYS A 11 -5.18 -1.58 16.16
N LYS A 12 -4.24 -1.94 15.29
CA LYS A 12 -4.43 -1.83 13.83
C LYS A 12 -5.69 -2.59 13.40
N PRO A 13 -6.34 -2.18 12.28
CA PRO A 13 -7.47 -2.92 11.75
C PRO A 13 -7.08 -4.37 11.51
N SER A 14 -7.97 -5.31 11.79
CA SER A 14 -7.71 -6.75 11.66
C SER A 14 -7.57 -7.18 10.19
N SER A 15 -8.24 -6.50 9.28
CA SER A 15 -8.25 -6.80 7.85
C SER A 15 -8.02 -5.53 7.04
N SER A 16 -6.97 -5.54 6.22
CA SER A 16 -6.67 -4.46 5.27
C SER A 16 -7.75 -4.37 4.18
N ASN A 17 -8.29 -5.51 3.74
CA ASN A 17 -9.36 -5.57 2.75
C ASN A 17 -10.63 -4.87 3.23
N LEU A 18 -11.03 -5.11 4.49
CA LEU A 18 -12.20 -4.43 5.05
C LEU A 18 -11.93 -2.94 5.24
N PHE A 19 -10.74 -2.59 5.74
CA PHE A 19 -10.36 -1.20 5.98
C PHE A 19 -10.31 -0.35 4.69
N LEU A 20 -9.82 -0.91 3.58
CA LEU A 20 -9.67 -0.19 2.31
C LEU A 20 -10.84 -0.38 1.34
N ASN A 21 -11.87 -1.14 1.70
CA ASN A 21 -12.94 -1.54 0.79
C ASN A 21 -13.63 -0.34 0.14
N ASP A 22 -14.00 0.65 0.94
CA ASP A 22 -14.75 1.82 0.46
C ASP A 22 -13.91 2.67 -0.49
N LEU A 23 -12.63 2.88 -0.15
CA LEU A 23 -11.66 3.55 -1.01
C LEU A 23 -11.49 2.81 -2.35
N ILE A 24 -11.36 1.49 -2.33
CA ILE A 24 -11.17 0.69 -3.54
C ILE A 24 -12.43 0.74 -4.43
N LYS A 25 -13.62 0.68 -3.84
CA LYS A 25 -14.89 0.79 -4.57
C LYS A 25 -15.01 2.16 -5.25
N GLU A 26 -14.72 3.23 -4.52
CA GLU A 26 -14.76 4.59 -5.05
C GLU A 26 -13.74 4.76 -6.19
N LEU A 27 -12.48 4.36 -5.98
CA LEU A 27 -11.44 4.47 -7.01
C LEU A 27 -11.80 3.68 -8.27
N LYS A 28 -12.38 2.48 -8.15
CA LYS A 28 -12.86 1.69 -9.30
C LYS A 28 -14.01 2.41 -10.01
N TYR A 29 -14.96 2.95 -9.26
CA TYR A 29 -16.07 3.72 -9.83
C TYR A 29 -15.56 4.94 -10.60
N LEU A 30 -14.62 5.70 -10.02
CA LEU A 30 -14.03 6.90 -10.63
C LEU A 30 -13.12 6.60 -11.82
N ALA A 31 -12.46 5.44 -11.82
CA ALA A 31 -11.66 5.00 -12.97
C ALA A 31 -12.53 4.71 -14.20
N ILE A 32 -13.73 4.16 -13.99
CA ILE A 32 -14.67 3.77 -15.07
C ILE A 32 -15.56 4.96 -15.47
N ASN A 33 -16.19 5.61 -14.49
CA ASN A 33 -17.25 6.59 -14.72
C ASN A 33 -16.72 8.03 -14.75
N GLY A 34 -15.53 8.27 -14.22
CA GLY A 34 -14.93 9.60 -14.10
C GLY A 34 -15.65 10.50 -13.09
N ILE A 35 -15.23 11.77 -13.09
CA ILE A 35 -15.78 12.85 -12.27
C ILE A 35 -16.38 13.92 -13.19
N ASP A 36 -17.56 14.41 -12.82
CA ASP A 36 -18.17 15.59 -13.41
C ASP A 36 -17.59 16.85 -12.75
N THR A 37 -17.13 17.80 -13.56
CA THR A 37 -16.54 19.05 -13.06
C THR A 37 -17.37 20.23 -13.55
N ALA A 38 -17.57 21.24 -12.70
CA ALA A 38 -18.35 22.43 -13.03
C ALA A 38 -17.76 23.23 -14.23
N PHE A 39 -16.51 22.94 -14.62
CA PHE A 39 -15.77 23.65 -15.66
C PHE A 39 -15.71 22.92 -17.01
N GLY A 40 -16.42 21.79 -17.20
CA GLY A 40 -16.37 21.10 -18.48
C GLY A 40 -17.47 20.06 -18.72
N LYS A 41 -17.88 19.93 -20.00
CA LYS A 41 -18.84 18.93 -20.50
C LYS A 41 -18.27 17.51 -20.65
N LYS A 42 -16.98 17.29 -20.34
CA LYS A 42 -16.31 15.99 -20.52
C LYS A 42 -15.95 15.39 -19.16
N LYS A 43 -16.46 14.19 -18.91
CA LYS A 43 -16.10 13.35 -17.75
C LYS A 43 -14.59 13.14 -17.71
N LYS A 44 -13.98 13.37 -16.54
CA LYS A 44 -12.54 13.16 -16.32
C LYS A 44 -12.33 11.84 -15.59
N THR A 45 -11.66 10.89 -16.23
CA THR A 45 -11.34 9.61 -15.61
C THR A 45 -10.21 9.78 -14.59
N VAL A 46 -10.32 9.05 -13.48
CA VAL A 46 -9.31 9.05 -12.42
C VAL A 46 -8.38 7.86 -12.63
N LYS A 47 -7.07 8.10 -12.65
CA LYS A 47 -6.05 7.05 -12.67
C LYS A 47 -5.16 7.18 -11.44
N VAL A 48 -5.02 6.07 -10.71
CA VAL A 48 -4.06 5.98 -9.62
C VAL A 48 -2.69 5.68 -10.22
N ASP A 49 -1.72 6.53 -9.94
CA ASP A 49 -0.35 6.36 -10.44
C ASP A 49 0.53 5.59 -9.43
N ILE A 50 0.48 5.98 -8.15
CA ILE A 50 1.31 5.37 -7.11
C ILE A 50 0.60 5.33 -5.75
N PHE A 51 0.86 4.26 -4.99
CA PHE A 51 0.58 4.17 -3.56
C PHE A 51 1.87 4.38 -2.77
N CYS A 52 2.00 5.56 -2.15
CA CYS A 52 3.12 5.88 -1.27
C CYS A 52 2.81 5.39 0.14
N CYS A 53 3.46 4.32 0.57
CA CYS A 53 3.29 3.74 1.90
C CYS A 53 4.66 3.50 2.55
N ASP A 54 4.72 3.67 3.87
CA ASP A 54 5.86 3.18 4.66
C ASP A 54 5.90 1.64 4.68
N LYS A 55 7.01 1.06 5.17
CA LYS A 55 7.17 -0.41 5.18
C LYS A 55 6.06 -1.12 5.98
N PRO A 56 5.66 -0.69 7.19
CA PRO A 56 4.56 -1.30 7.93
C PRO A 56 3.21 -1.25 7.21
N ALA A 57 2.78 -0.11 6.66
CA ALA A 57 1.52 -0.01 5.95
C ALA A 57 1.54 -0.86 4.67
N LYS A 58 2.66 -0.86 3.94
CA LYS A 58 2.82 -1.71 2.75
C LYS A 58 2.65 -3.20 3.08
N SER A 59 3.30 -3.68 4.14
CA SER A 59 3.15 -5.09 4.57
C SER A 59 1.73 -5.43 5.04
N PHE A 60 1.03 -4.47 5.66
CA PHE A 60 -0.36 -4.63 6.07
C PHE A 60 -1.29 -4.77 4.86
N ILE A 61 -1.11 -3.94 3.84
CA ILE A 61 -1.92 -3.97 2.62
C ILE A 61 -1.64 -5.23 1.80
N LEU A 62 -0.37 -5.58 1.60
CA LEU A 62 0.03 -6.74 0.80
C LEU A 62 -0.11 -8.09 1.53
N TYR A 63 -0.48 -8.08 2.81
CA TYR A 63 -0.52 -9.27 3.66
C TYR A 63 0.81 -10.03 3.69
N THR A 64 1.93 -9.30 3.74
CA THR A 64 3.28 -9.88 3.80
C THR A 64 3.89 -9.72 5.18
N LYS A 65 5.01 -10.42 5.42
CA LYS A 65 5.80 -10.20 6.64
C LYS A 65 6.21 -8.73 6.73
N GLY A 66 6.17 -8.20 7.96
CA GLY A 66 6.59 -6.83 8.25
C GLY A 66 8.10 -6.65 8.07
N HIS A 67 8.58 -5.41 8.20
CA HIS A 67 9.98 -5.00 7.98
C HIS A 67 11.06 -5.71 8.82
N VAL A 68 10.68 -6.61 9.73
CA VAL A 68 11.57 -7.41 10.58
C VAL A 68 11.59 -8.90 10.16
N GLY A 69 10.84 -9.28 9.12
CA GLY A 69 10.81 -10.65 8.64
C GLY A 69 12.06 -11.01 7.83
N TYR A 70 12.55 -12.24 7.98
CA TYR A 70 13.65 -12.80 7.18
C TYR A 70 13.43 -12.64 5.66
N TYR A 71 12.19 -12.82 5.20
CA TYR A 71 11.82 -12.65 3.78
C TYR A 71 10.78 -11.54 3.61
N TYR A 72 11.05 -10.33 4.12
CA TYR A 72 10.08 -9.22 4.00
C TYR A 72 10.22 -8.41 2.71
N CYS A 73 11.43 -8.35 2.15
CA CYS A 73 11.73 -7.45 1.04
C CYS A 73 10.83 -7.72 -0.17
N PRO A 74 9.88 -6.84 -0.51
CA PRO A 74 8.97 -7.08 -1.61
C PRO A 74 9.62 -6.77 -2.96
N ARG A 75 10.93 -6.50 -2.99
CA ARG A 75 11.71 -6.15 -4.19
C ARG A 75 12.88 -7.09 -4.43
N CYS A 76 13.17 -8.00 -3.52
CA CYS A 76 14.32 -8.87 -3.60
C CYS A 76 13.97 -10.27 -3.10
N THR A 77 14.70 -11.26 -3.60
CA THR A 77 14.53 -12.68 -3.26
C THR A 77 15.49 -13.16 -2.18
N VAL A 78 16.41 -12.30 -1.76
CA VAL A 78 17.43 -12.59 -0.75
C VAL A 78 16.81 -12.73 0.65
N ASP A 79 17.35 -13.66 1.42
CA ASP A 79 17.04 -13.81 2.83
C ASP A 79 17.76 -12.73 3.66
N GLY A 80 17.08 -12.27 4.70
CA GLY A 80 17.61 -11.29 5.63
C GLY A 80 18.36 -11.99 6.77
N VAL A 81 19.52 -11.47 7.13
CA VAL A 81 20.30 -11.92 8.30
C VAL A 81 20.08 -10.95 9.46
N ARG A 82 19.86 -11.48 10.67
CA ARG A 82 19.75 -10.67 11.87
C ARG A 82 21.13 -10.41 12.46
N VAL A 83 21.59 -9.16 12.42
CA VAL A 83 22.87 -8.74 13.00
C VAL A 83 22.57 -7.61 13.98
N ASN A 84 23.04 -7.71 15.23
CA ASN A 84 22.83 -6.70 16.28
C ASN A 84 21.37 -6.26 16.41
N ASN A 85 20.44 -7.22 16.42
CA ASN A 85 18.98 -6.99 16.53
C ASN A 85 18.34 -6.24 15.34
N THR A 86 19.07 -6.01 14.25
CA THR A 86 18.59 -5.41 13.01
C THR A 86 18.58 -6.43 11.88
N MET A 87 17.56 -6.36 11.01
CA MET A 87 17.49 -7.20 9.81
C MET A 87 18.25 -6.54 8.66
N ASN A 88 19.28 -7.23 8.16
CA ASN A 88 20.11 -6.80 7.04
C ASN A 88 19.98 -7.75 5.85
N PHE A 89 19.96 -7.20 4.64
CA PHE A 89 19.98 -8.00 3.40
C PHE A 89 21.34 -7.75 2.76
N LEU A 90 22.23 -8.74 2.90
CA LEU A 90 23.63 -8.62 2.48
C LEU A 90 23.87 -9.18 1.08
N GLY A 91 22.84 -9.77 0.45
CA GLY A 91 22.93 -10.28 -0.91
C GLY A 91 23.18 -9.16 -1.92
N ILE A 92 23.95 -9.48 -2.97
CA ILE A 92 24.37 -8.58 -4.04
C ILE A 92 23.48 -8.73 -5.28
N ASP A 93 22.81 -9.87 -5.40
CA ASP A 93 21.90 -10.19 -6.50
C ASP A 93 20.45 -9.95 -6.09
N PHE A 94 19.79 -9.07 -6.83
CA PHE A 94 18.39 -8.71 -6.64
C PHE A 94 17.57 -9.03 -7.90
N PRO A 95 17.47 -10.30 -8.33
CA PRO A 95 16.67 -10.64 -9.49
C PRO A 95 15.20 -10.41 -9.16
N LYS A 96 14.58 -9.46 -9.86
CA LYS A 96 13.14 -9.24 -9.81
C LYS A 96 12.58 -8.82 -11.15
#